data_AF-A0A7S2DJA3-F1
#
_entry.id   AF-A0A7S2DJA3-F1
#
_cell.length_a   1.000
_cell.length_b   1.000
_cell.length_c   1.000
_cell.angle_alpha   90.00
_cell.angle_beta   90.00
_cell.angle_gamma   90.00
#
_symmetry.space_group_name_H-M   'P 1'
#
loop_
_entity.id
_entity.type
_entity.pdbx_description
1 polymer ?
#
loop_
_entity_poly.entity_id
_entity_poly.type
_entity_poly.pdbx_seq_one_letter_code
_entity_poly.pdbx_strand_id
1 'polypeptide(L)'
;GGDFATCIENIDIGGPAMIRASAKNNNSVAIVTSPAQYAELKTQLAENAGCTTLSWRRDLAAAAYSLTAAYDASVSGWFGKQVTTPPSLQSITFNVQKRLKYGCNPHQLPAALCAMADSGKLPFEVESGTPGYINLLDAINAWQLVHELAKATGMPAAASFK
;
A
#
# COMPACT_ATOMS: atom_id res chain seq x y z
N GLY A 1 2.46 6.07 18.46
CA GLY A 1 3.89 5.77 18.29
C GLY A 1 4.58 5.83 19.63
N GLY A 2 5.83 5.36 19.71
CA GLY A 2 6.68 5.57 20.88
C GLY A 2 7.16 7.02 20.99
N ASP A 3 7.99 7.31 21.99
CA ASP A 3 8.70 8.59 22.07
C ASP A 3 9.77 8.72 20.97
N PHE A 4 10.39 9.90 20.86
CA PHE A 4 11.37 10.18 19.82
C PHE A 4 12.54 9.19 19.86
N ALA A 5 13.12 8.94 21.04
CA ALA A 5 14.26 8.04 21.19
C ALA A 5 13.90 6.60 20.78
N THR A 6 12.73 6.11 21.20
CA THR A 6 12.21 4.80 20.82
C THR A 6 12.03 4.70 19.32
N CYS A 7 11.46 5.73 18.68
CA CYS A 7 11.27 5.73 17.23
C CYS A 7 12.61 5.70 16.49
N ILE A 8 13.62 6.47 16.92
CA ILE A 8 14.97 6.45 16.33
C ILE A 8 15.61 5.07 16.43
N GLU A 9 15.54 4.43 17.59
CA GLU A 9 16.13 3.10 17.80
C GLU A 9 15.47 2.02 16.92
N ASN A 10 14.19 2.19 16.57
CA ASN A 10 13.47 1.26 15.71
C ASN A 10 13.66 1.52 14.20
N ILE A 11 14.48 2.51 13.81
CA ILE A 11 14.83 2.70 12.40
C ILE A 11 15.92 1.68 12.03
N ASP A 12 15.55 0.70 11.21
CA ASP A 12 16.44 -0.34 10.72
C ASP A 12 17.31 0.19 9.58
N ILE A 13 18.62 0.07 9.75
CA ILE A 13 19.63 0.42 8.75
C ILE A 13 20.07 -0.83 7.96
N GLY A 14 20.22 -1.97 8.66
CA GLY A 14 20.78 -3.19 8.11
C GLY A 14 19.81 -3.93 7.20
N GLY A 15 18.55 -4.06 7.61
CA GLY A 15 17.50 -4.72 6.85
C GLY A 15 17.31 -4.12 5.46
N PRO A 16 16.99 -2.82 5.33
CA PRO A 16 16.87 -2.17 4.03
C PRO A 16 18.14 -2.26 3.18
N ALA A 17 19.34 -2.17 3.78
CA ALA A 17 20.60 -2.33 3.05
C ALA A 17 20.74 -3.74 2.44
N MET A 18 20.50 -4.80 3.22
CA MET A 18 20.56 -6.20 2.76
C MET A 18 19.49 -6.51 1.70
N ILE A 19 18.27 -6.01 1.90
CA ILE A 19 17.16 -6.18 0.96
C ILE A 19 17.51 -5.55 -0.39
N ARG A 20 17.99 -4.30 -0.40
CA ARG A 20 18.36 -3.59 -1.64
C ARG A 20 19.55 -4.24 -2.33
N ALA A 21 20.58 -4.66 -1.59
CA ALA A 21 21.73 -5.36 -2.15
C ALA A 21 21.32 -6.67 -2.85
N SER A 22 20.47 -7.46 -2.19
CA SER A 22 19.94 -8.71 -2.74
C SER A 22 19.04 -8.48 -3.96
N ALA A 23 18.14 -7.49 -3.90
CA ALA A 23 17.26 -7.12 -5.01
C ALA A 23 18.04 -6.62 -6.24
N LYS A 24 19.11 -5.83 -6.03
CA LYS A 24 20.02 -5.42 -7.11
C LYS A 24 20.67 -6.63 -7.78
N ASN A 25 21.06 -7.63 -6.99
CA ASN A 25 21.72 -8.85 -7.47
C ASN A 25 20.73 -9.96 -7.86
N ASN A 26 19.53 -9.61 -8.34
CA ASN A 26 18.48 -10.58 -8.70
C ASN A 26 18.86 -11.55 -9.83
N ASN A 27 19.95 -11.30 -10.55
CA ASN A 27 20.47 -12.28 -11.50
C ASN A 27 20.91 -13.57 -10.80
N SER A 28 21.36 -13.47 -9.55
CA SER A 28 21.98 -14.57 -8.79
C SER A 28 21.30 -14.85 -7.45
N VAL A 29 20.54 -13.89 -6.90
CA VAL A 29 19.95 -13.98 -5.54
C VAL A 29 18.43 -13.82 -5.59
N ALA A 30 17.71 -14.73 -4.97
CA ALA A 30 16.26 -14.60 -4.73
C ALA A 30 16.03 -13.93 -3.36
N ILE A 31 15.46 -12.72 -3.35
CA ILE A 31 15.16 -11.97 -2.12
C ILE A 31 13.70 -12.18 -1.71
N VAL A 32 13.47 -12.74 -0.53
CA VAL A 32 12.11 -12.94 -0.01
C VAL A 32 11.87 -11.94 1.12
N THR A 33 10.82 -11.13 0.96
CA THR A 33 10.51 -10.02 1.87
C THR A 33 9.16 -10.14 2.56
N SER A 34 8.37 -11.17 2.22
CA SER A 34 7.08 -11.44 2.84
C SER A 34 6.85 -12.94 3.03
N PRO A 35 6.28 -13.38 4.17
CA PRO A 35 5.89 -14.78 4.37
C PRO A 35 4.93 -15.33 3.30
N ALA A 36 4.13 -14.47 2.67
CA ALA A 36 3.22 -14.88 1.58
C ALA A 36 3.97 -15.46 0.36
N GLN A 37 5.26 -15.14 0.21
CA GLN A 37 6.09 -15.64 -0.90
C GLN A 37 6.68 -17.04 -0.63
N TYR A 38 6.57 -17.58 0.59
CA TYR A 38 7.17 -18.87 0.95
C TYR A 38 6.55 -20.06 0.23
N ALA A 39 5.26 -20.01 -0.07
CA ALA A 39 4.60 -21.07 -0.82
C ALA A 39 5.20 -21.20 -2.23
N GLU A 40 5.29 -20.08 -2.95
CA GLU A 40 5.88 -20.03 -4.29
C GLU A 40 7.37 -20.36 -4.28
N LEU A 41 8.12 -19.92 -3.27
CA LEU A 41 9.53 -20.32 -3.11
C LEU A 41 9.69 -21.84 -3.10
N LYS A 42 8.87 -22.54 -2.32
CA LYS A 42 8.92 -24.00 -2.24
C LYS A 42 8.60 -24.64 -3.60
N THR A 43 7.60 -24.12 -4.31
CA THR A 43 7.25 -24.58 -5.67
C THR A 43 8.43 -24.39 -6.62
N GLN A 44 9.01 -23.19 -6.68
CA GLN A 44 10.16 -22.89 -7.53
C GLN A 44 11.32 -23.85 -7.27
N LEU A 45 11.67 -24.07 -6.00
CA LEU A 45 12.76 -24.99 -5.63
C LEU A 45 12.45 -26.45 -6.01
N ALA A 46 11.21 -26.90 -5.81
CA ALA A 46 10.82 -28.28 -6.15
C ALA A 46 10.84 -28.53 -7.67
N GLU A 47 10.35 -27.58 -8.46
CA GLU A 47 10.20 -27.72 -9.92
C GLU A 47 11.49 -27.41 -10.69
N ASN A 48 12.41 -26.64 -10.12
CA ASN A 48 13.62 -26.18 -10.80
C ASN A 48 14.90 -26.76 -10.19
N ALA A 49 14.87 -28.02 -9.72
CA ALA A 49 16.03 -28.73 -9.17
C ALA A 49 16.79 -27.93 -8.07
N GLY A 50 16.04 -27.34 -7.14
CA GLY A 50 16.58 -26.52 -6.06
C GLY A 50 16.96 -25.09 -6.47
N CYS A 51 16.62 -24.65 -7.69
CA CYS A 51 16.87 -23.30 -8.17
C CYS A 51 15.59 -22.45 -8.23
N THR A 52 15.75 -21.18 -8.58
CA THR A 52 14.65 -20.26 -8.91
C THR A 52 14.80 -19.77 -10.34
N THR A 53 13.70 -19.38 -10.97
CA THR A 53 13.78 -18.77 -12.31
C THR A 53 14.22 -17.30 -12.24
N LEU A 54 14.92 -16.81 -13.27
CA LEU A 54 15.30 -15.40 -13.37
C LEU A 54 14.07 -14.47 -13.40
N SER A 55 13.00 -14.88 -14.07
CA SER A 55 11.75 -14.10 -14.13
C SER A 55 11.21 -13.85 -12.73
N TRP A 56 11.08 -14.91 -11.93
CA TRP A 56 10.55 -14.79 -10.58
C TRP A 56 11.47 -13.98 -9.65
N ARG A 57 12.80 -14.10 -9.79
CA ARG A 57 13.74 -13.24 -9.05
C ARG A 57 13.57 -11.75 -9.38
N ARG A 58 13.20 -11.39 -10.61
CA ARG A 58 12.89 -10.00 -10.98
C ARG A 58 11.60 -9.52 -10.31
N ASP A 59 10.58 -10.37 -10.22
CA ASP A 59 9.34 -10.06 -9.51
C ASP A 59 9.60 -9.83 -8.01
N LEU A 60 10.42 -10.70 -7.40
CA LEU A 60 10.88 -10.54 -6.02
C LEU A 60 11.66 -9.24 -5.81
N ALA A 61 12.54 -8.87 -6.74
CA ALA A 61 13.29 -7.62 -6.66
C ALA A 61 12.38 -6.39 -6.75
N ALA A 62 11.37 -6.41 -7.62
CA ALA A 62 10.38 -5.34 -7.72
C ALA A 62 9.57 -5.20 -6.40
N ALA A 63 9.16 -6.31 -5.80
CA ALA A 63 8.50 -6.32 -4.50
C ALA A 63 9.41 -5.77 -3.38
N ALA A 64 10.69 -6.17 -3.38
CA ALA A 64 11.68 -5.72 -2.41
C ALA A 64 11.93 -4.21 -2.46
N TYR A 65 12.10 -3.63 -3.65
CA TYR A 65 12.25 -2.18 -3.78
C TYR A 65 10.98 -1.42 -3.37
N SER A 66 9.80 -1.95 -3.70
CA SER A 66 8.53 -1.36 -3.27
C SER A 66 8.40 -1.34 -1.74
N LEU A 67 8.81 -2.42 -1.06
CA LEU A 67 8.83 -2.48 0.40
C LEU A 67 9.75 -1.42 1.00
N THR A 68 10.99 -1.31 0.51
CA THR A 68 11.94 -0.32 1.04
C THR A 68 11.51 1.11 0.76
N ALA A 69 10.84 1.37 -0.37
CA ALA A 69 10.28 2.69 -0.65
C ALA A 69 9.15 3.06 0.32
N ALA A 70 8.27 2.12 0.65
CA ALA A 70 7.21 2.33 1.65
C ALA A 70 7.80 2.55 3.06
N TYR A 71 8.86 1.83 3.40
CA TYR A 71 9.59 2.01 4.66
C TYR A 71 10.16 3.44 4.79
N ASP A 72 10.94 3.89 3.79
CA ASP A 72 11.57 5.21 3.82
C ASP A 72 10.52 6.35 3.74
N ALA A 73 9.43 6.16 3.00
CA ALA A 73 8.31 7.11 2.99
C ALA A 73 7.67 7.26 4.38
N SER A 74 7.55 6.15 5.13
CA SER A 74 7.00 6.17 6.49
C SER A 74 7.94 6.88 7.46
N VAL A 75 9.25 6.61 7.39
CA VAL A 75 10.28 7.29 8.19
C VAL A 75 10.31 8.79 7.88
N SER A 76 10.31 9.17 6.60
CA SER A 76 10.27 10.56 6.15
C SER A 76 9.01 11.29 6.64
N GLY A 77 7.85 10.67 6.49
CA GLY A 77 6.58 11.22 6.95
C GLY A 77 6.51 11.37 8.49
N TRP A 78 7.14 10.47 9.24
CA TRP A 78 7.26 10.60 10.69
C TRP A 78 8.19 11.76 11.08
N PHE A 79 9.39 11.86 10.49
CA PHE A 79 10.33 12.96 10.77
C PHE A 79 9.75 14.32 10.42
N GLY A 80 9.00 14.42 9.33
CA GLY A 80 8.30 15.66 8.96
C GLY A 80 7.36 16.17 10.05
N LYS A 81 6.81 15.30 10.90
CA LYS A 81 5.97 15.67 12.06
C LYS A 81 6.78 16.03 13.31
N GLN A 82 8.09 15.74 13.34
CA GLN A 82 8.98 16.03 14.48
C GLN A 82 9.68 17.40 14.38
N VAL A 83 9.50 18.12 13.27
CA VAL A 83 10.19 19.39 12.99
C VAL A 83 9.19 20.52 12.79
N THR A 84 9.62 21.75 13.07
CA THR A 84 8.78 22.95 12.90
C THR A 84 8.62 23.36 11.43
N THR A 85 9.58 22.99 10.58
CA THR A 85 9.59 23.30 9.16
C THR A 85 9.82 22.01 8.37
N PRO A 86 8.73 21.30 8.01
CA PRO A 86 8.84 20.06 7.25
C PRO A 86 9.49 20.26 5.88
N PRO A 87 10.20 19.25 5.33
CA PRO A 87 10.71 19.29 3.97
C PRO A 87 9.60 19.50 2.93
N SER A 88 9.94 20.15 1.82
CA SER A 88 9.00 20.35 0.69
C SER A 88 8.70 19.06 -0.07
N LEU A 89 9.63 18.11 -0.08
CA LEU A 89 9.42 16.78 -0.67
C LEU A 89 8.60 15.92 0.27
N GLN A 90 7.46 15.42 -0.24
CA GLN A 90 6.62 14.46 0.46
C GLN A 90 6.50 13.18 -0.34
N SER A 91 6.57 12.04 0.35
CA SER A 91 6.42 10.72 -0.26
C SER A 91 5.21 10.03 0.35
N ILE A 92 4.29 9.60 -0.51
CA ILE A 92 3.07 8.89 -0.12
C ILE A 92 3.06 7.54 -0.84
N THR A 93 2.89 6.48 -0.07
CA THR A 93 2.75 5.12 -0.59
C THR A 93 1.37 4.56 -0.25
N PHE A 94 0.82 3.79 -1.17
CA PHE A 94 -0.49 3.16 -1.02
C PHE A 94 -0.43 1.70 -1.47
N ASN A 95 -1.26 0.88 -0.84
CA ASN A 95 -1.48 -0.50 -1.23
C ASN A 95 -2.71 -0.58 -2.12
N VAL A 96 -2.59 -1.28 -3.25
CA VAL A 96 -3.73 -1.60 -4.10
C VAL A 96 -4.60 -2.62 -3.36
N GLN A 97 -5.85 -2.27 -3.10
CA GLN A 97 -6.79 -3.12 -2.36
C GLN A 97 -7.72 -3.85 -3.32
N LYS A 98 -8.23 -3.15 -4.34
CA LYS A 98 -9.12 -3.72 -5.35
C LYS A 98 -8.87 -3.09 -6.70
N ARG A 99 -8.72 -3.91 -7.75
CA ARG A 99 -8.72 -3.42 -9.14
C ARG A 99 -10.15 -3.09 -9.56
N LEU A 100 -10.32 -1.98 -10.26
CA LEU A 100 -11.59 -1.53 -10.80
C LEU A 100 -11.65 -1.85 -12.30
N LYS A 101 -12.88 -1.95 -12.84
CA LYS A 101 -13.10 -2.25 -14.25
C LYS A 101 -12.50 -1.20 -15.18
N TYR A 102 -12.61 0.08 -14.81
CA TYR A 102 -12.04 1.26 -15.46
C TYR A 102 -12.21 2.48 -14.55
N GLY A 103 -11.61 3.62 -14.92
CA GLY A 103 -11.76 4.91 -14.24
C GLY A 103 -13.13 5.55 -14.49
N CYS A 104 -13.17 6.87 -14.74
CA CYS A 104 -14.43 7.54 -15.07
C CYS A 104 -15.02 7.05 -16.40
N ASN A 105 -14.17 6.67 -17.36
CA ASN A 105 -14.54 6.20 -18.69
C ASN A 105 -13.86 4.86 -19.02
N PRO A 106 -14.45 4.01 -19.90
CA PRO A 106 -13.93 2.67 -20.20
C PRO A 106 -12.47 2.58 -20.67
N HIS A 107 -11.96 3.61 -21.33
CA HIS A 107 -10.58 3.65 -21.84
C HIS A 107 -9.55 4.02 -20.77
N GLN A 108 -9.97 4.44 -19.58
CA GLN A 108 -9.08 4.86 -18.49
C GLN A 108 -8.67 3.65 -17.65
N LEU A 109 -7.57 3.03 -18.05
CA LEU A 109 -6.97 1.85 -17.42
C LEU A 109 -5.48 2.08 -17.13
N PRO A 110 -4.92 1.49 -16.05
CA PRO A 110 -5.63 0.75 -15.01
C PRO A 110 -6.35 1.68 -14.02
N ALA A 111 -7.36 1.16 -13.33
CA ALA A 111 -8.02 1.84 -12.21
C ALA A 111 -8.03 0.92 -10.99
N ALA A 112 -7.92 1.51 -9.80
CA ALA A 112 -7.87 0.76 -8.56
C ALA A 112 -8.35 1.60 -7.37
N LEU A 113 -8.85 0.90 -6.37
CA LEU A 113 -9.07 1.39 -5.03
C LEU A 113 -7.83 1.07 -4.20
N CYS A 114 -7.29 2.09 -3.54
CA CYS A 114 -6.06 1.99 -2.78
C CYS A 114 -6.30 2.41 -1.32
N ALA A 115 -5.58 1.78 -0.39
CA ALA A 115 -5.49 2.23 0.99
C ALA A 115 -4.11 2.81 1.25
N MET A 116 -4.00 3.76 2.17
CA MET A 116 -2.71 4.27 2.60
C MET A 116 -1.88 3.12 3.18
N ALA A 117 -0.57 3.12 2.93
CA ALA A 117 0.28 1.99 3.32
C ALA A 117 0.31 1.77 4.84
N ASP A 118 0.16 2.83 5.62
CA ASP A 118 0.12 2.82 7.09
C ASP A 118 -1.22 2.31 7.65
N SER A 119 -2.35 2.62 7.01
CA SER A 119 -3.67 2.14 7.44
C SER A 119 -3.89 0.67 7.08
N GLY A 120 -3.26 0.19 6.00
CA GLY A 120 -3.28 -1.20 5.55
C GLY A 120 -4.63 -1.71 5.00
N LYS A 121 -5.75 -1.03 5.30
CA LYS A 121 -7.11 -1.40 4.89
C LYS A 121 -7.95 -0.18 4.52
N LEU A 122 -9.01 -0.44 3.75
CA LEU A 122 -10.06 0.54 3.45
C LEU A 122 -10.97 0.73 4.67
N PRO A 123 -11.57 1.92 4.85
CA PRO A 123 -12.50 2.17 5.95
C PRO A 123 -13.91 1.60 5.71
N PHE A 124 -14.07 0.74 4.70
CA PHE A 124 -15.33 0.10 4.35
C PHE A 124 -15.09 -1.26 3.68
N GLU A 125 -16.13 -2.08 3.67
CA GLU A 125 -16.17 -3.37 2.98
C GLU A 125 -17.29 -3.35 1.92
N VAL A 126 -17.14 -4.20 0.89
CA VAL A 126 -18.15 -4.36 -0.15
C VAL A 126 -18.95 -5.62 0.15
N GLU A 127 -20.15 -5.43 0.70
CA GLU A 127 -21.05 -6.53 1.05
C GLU A 127 -21.62 -7.25 -0.18
N SER A 128 -21.92 -6.49 -1.25
CA SER A 128 -22.52 -7.05 -2.46
C SER A 128 -22.15 -6.26 -3.71
N GLY A 129 -22.11 -6.96 -4.84
CA GLY A 129 -21.81 -6.40 -6.16
C GLY A 129 -20.35 -5.98 -6.35
N THR A 130 -20.10 -5.27 -7.45
CA THR A 130 -18.78 -4.73 -7.77
C THR A 130 -18.91 -3.25 -8.12
N PRO A 131 -18.65 -2.34 -7.17
CA PRO A 131 -18.77 -0.90 -7.43
C PRO A 131 -17.75 -0.44 -8.46
N GLY A 132 -18.19 0.42 -9.38
CA GLY A 132 -17.33 1.12 -10.32
C GLY A 132 -16.68 2.36 -9.71
N TYR A 133 -15.78 3.01 -10.46
CA TYR A 133 -15.08 4.21 -10.02
C TYR A 133 -16.02 5.34 -9.60
N ILE A 134 -17.01 5.65 -10.44
CA ILE A 134 -18.00 6.71 -10.17
C ILE A 134 -18.85 6.35 -8.94
N ASN A 135 -19.30 5.09 -8.82
CA ASN A 135 -20.08 4.67 -7.65
C ASN A 135 -19.33 4.88 -6.33
N LEU A 136 -18.01 4.67 -6.33
CA LEU A 136 -17.18 4.92 -5.15
C LEU A 136 -17.07 6.43 -4.85
N LEU A 137 -16.92 7.27 -5.87
CA LEU A 137 -16.92 8.73 -5.68
C LEU A 137 -18.26 9.22 -5.11
N ASP A 138 -19.38 8.73 -5.65
CA ASP A 138 -20.71 9.09 -5.17
C ASP A 138 -20.90 8.62 -3.73
N ALA A 139 -20.54 7.38 -3.42
CA ALA A 139 -20.68 6.82 -2.07
C ALA A 139 -19.83 7.56 -1.02
N ILE A 140 -18.57 7.90 -1.35
CA ILE A 140 -17.67 8.60 -0.42
C ILE A 140 -18.16 10.02 -0.15
N ASN A 141 -18.69 10.72 -1.16
CA ASN A 141 -19.24 12.06 -0.96
C ASN A 141 -20.60 12.02 -0.23
N ALA A 142 -21.47 11.07 -0.58
CA ALA A 142 -22.74 10.88 0.10
C ALA A 142 -22.56 10.56 1.59
N TRP A 143 -21.59 9.69 1.91
CA TRP A 143 -21.27 9.33 3.29
C TRP A 143 -20.80 10.54 4.11
N GLN A 144 -19.90 11.37 3.57
CA GLN A 144 -19.44 12.58 4.27
C GLN A 144 -20.60 13.52 4.56
N LEU A 145 -21.48 13.76 3.58
CA LEU A 145 -22.62 14.63 3.73
C LEU A 145 -23.58 14.17 4.83
N VAL A 146 -23.98 12.89 4.81
CA VAL A 146 -24.91 12.37 5.83
C VAL A 146 -24.26 12.29 7.21
N HIS A 147 -22.95 12.00 7.29
CA HIS A 147 -22.22 11.95 8.54
C HIS A 147 -22.16 13.32 9.22
N GLU A 148 -21.82 14.36 8.47
CA GLU A 148 -21.79 15.74 8.98
C GLU A 148 -23.18 16.24 9.36
N LEU A 149 -24.20 15.97 8.53
CA LEU A 149 -25.58 16.38 8.81
C LEU A 149 -26.13 15.71 10.07
N ALA A 150 -25.90 14.40 10.25
CA ALA A 150 -26.30 13.69 11.45
C ALA A 150 -25.60 14.25 12.70
N LYS A 151 -24.30 14.56 12.62
CA LYS A 151 -23.54 15.15 13.72
C LYS A 151 -24.04 16.56 14.09
N ALA A 152 -24.39 17.38 13.10
CA ALA A 152 -24.84 18.75 13.31
C ALA A 152 -26.26 18.83 13.89
N THR A 153 -27.14 17.91 13.48
CA THR A 153 -28.57 17.95 13.85
C THR A 153 -28.94 17.02 15.00
N GLY A 154 -28.13 15.99 15.26
CA GLY A 154 -28.48 14.91 16.19
C GLY A 154 -29.61 14.00 15.68
N MET A 155 -29.95 14.08 14.40
CA MET A 155 -31.06 13.32 13.78
C MET A 155 -30.54 12.35 12.70
N PRO A 156 -31.31 11.29 12.37
CA PRO A 156 -31.02 10.46 11.21
C PRO A 156 -30.97 11.29 9.91
N ALA A 157 -29.97 11.05 9.08
CA ALA A 157 -29.72 11.77 7.83
C ALA A 157 -29.63 10.80 6.63
N ALA A 158 -30.04 11.27 5.45
CA ALA A 158 -29.97 10.53 4.21
C ALA A 158 -29.61 11.46 3.04
N ALA A 159 -28.96 10.91 2.01
CA ALA A 159 -28.61 11.62 0.78
C ALA A 159 -28.82 10.71 -0.44
N SER A 160 -29.20 11.31 -1.56
CA SER A 160 -29.34 10.65 -2.87
C SER A 160 -28.40 11.34 -3.86
N PHE A 161 -27.45 10.58 -4.40
CA PHE A 161 -26.40 11.05 -5.31
C PHE A 161 -26.61 10.46 -6.71
N LYS A 162 -26.20 11.19 -7.74
CA LYS A 162 -26.23 10.77 -9.15
C LYS A 162 -25.11 11.42 -9.94
#